data_AF-A0A9Q8WJY2-F1
#
_entry.id   AF-A0A9Q8WJY2-F1
#
_cell.length_a   1.000
_cell.length_b   1.000
_cell.length_c   1.000
_cell.angle_alpha   90.00
_cell.angle_beta   90.00
_cell.angle_gamma   90.00
#
_symmetry.space_group_name_H-M   'P 1'
#
loop_
_entity.id
_entity.type
_entity.pdbx_description
1 polymer ?
#
loop_
_entity_poly.entity_id
_entity_poly.type
_entity_poly.pdbx_seq_one_letter_code
_entity_poly.pdbx_strand_id
1 'polypeptide(L)'
;MEPRVEVSQSSRDALMRTRLHYQSTQKELQHLQVSISDTMKAYEKVVKDKGMKTEAINKLQTANNKPVGGHCQFNKKGFDSGIQLIADNYAAIMQGGNGEVPGIGNVLKGVSGQELKFSDGGAP
;
A
#
# COMPACT_ATOMS: atom_id res chain seq x y z
N MET A 1 2.08 -14.95 2.62
CA MET A 1 0.85 -15.75 2.79
C MET A 1 0.27 -16.07 1.42
N GLU A 2 -0.03 -17.34 1.13
CA GLU A 2 -0.78 -17.72 -0.07
C GLU A 2 -2.26 -17.34 0.08
N PRO A 3 -2.99 -16.98 -1.00
CA PRO A 3 -4.41 -16.67 -0.93
C PRO A 3 -5.20 -17.79 -0.24
N ARG A 4 -5.98 -17.45 0.79
CA ARG A 4 -6.78 -18.43 1.57
C ARG A 4 -8.04 -18.91 0.83
N VAL A 5 -8.35 -18.28 -0.30
CA VAL A 5 -9.45 -18.63 -1.20
C VAL A 5 -8.92 -18.65 -2.62
N GLU A 6 -9.49 -19.50 -3.47
CA GLU A 6 -9.14 -19.52 -4.88
C GLU A 6 -9.44 -18.14 -5.51
N VAL A 7 -8.41 -17.49 -6.04
CA VAL A 7 -8.59 -16.22 -6.76
C VAL A 7 -9.13 -16.56 -8.14
N SER A 8 -10.43 -16.30 -8.33
CA SER A 8 -11.12 -16.56 -9.60
C SER A 8 -10.43 -15.90 -10.77
N GLN A 9 -10.59 -16.48 -11.95
CA GLN A 9 -10.00 -15.95 -13.18
C GLN A 9 -10.41 -14.48 -13.42
N SER A 10 -11.69 -14.17 -13.22
CA SER A 10 -12.22 -12.80 -13.34
C SER A 10 -11.57 -11.81 -12.36
N SER A 11 -11.29 -12.24 -11.12
CA SER A 11 -10.62 -11.41 -10.11
C SER A 11 -9.18 -11.13 -10.50
N ARG A 12 -8.47 -12.13 -11.07
CA ARG A 12 -7.10 -11.95 -11.57
C ARG A 12 -7.08 -10.96 -12.74
N ASP A 13 -8.06 -11.03 -13.64
CA ASP A 13 -8.15 -10.12 -14.78
C ASP A 13 -8.48 -8.69 -14.36
N ALA A 14 -9.31 -8.51 -13.33
CA ALA A 14 -9.58 -7.20 -12.74
C ALA A 14 -8.30 -6.55 -12.19
N LEU A 15 -7.47 -7.33 -11.47
CA LEU A 15 -6.20 -6.85 -10.90
C LEU A 15 -5.21 -6.32 -11.94
N MET A 16 -5.32 -6.73 -13.21
CA MET A 16 -4.49 -6.19 -14.31
C MET A 16 -4.77 -4.72 -14.63
N ARG A 17 -5.85 -4.14 -14.08
CA ARG A 17 -6.28 -2.76 -14.31
C ARG A 17 -6.60 -2.00 -13.02
N THR A 18 -6.80 -2.72 -11.92
CA THR A 18 -7.05 -2.13 -10.60
C THR A 18 -5.80 -1.43 -10.08
N ARG A 19 -5.98 -0.18 -9.65
CA ARG A 19 -4.98 0.54 -8.88
C ARG A 19 -5.09 0.16 -7.40
N LEU A 20 -3.96 -0.12 -6.76
CA LEU A 20 -3.83 -0.43 -5.34
C LEU A 20 -2.77 0.48 -4.72
N HIS A 21 -3.10 1.11 -3.60
CA HIS A 21 -2.16 1.87 -2.80
C HIS A 21 -2.14 1.34 -1.36
N TYR A 22 -0.96 0.95 -0.88
CA TYR A 22 -0.73 0.49 0.48
C TYR A 22 -0.14 1.63 1.30
N GLN A 23 -0.96 2.26 2.15
CA GLN A 23 -0.49 3.28 3.09
C GLN A 23 -0.36 2.67 4.50
N SER A 24 0.80 2.83 5.10
CA SER A 24 1.07 2.43 6.49
C SER A 24 2.00 3.44 7.18
N THR A 25 2.49 3.10 8.36
CA THR A 25 3.43 3.87 9.18
C THR A 25 4.60 2.99 9.63
N GLN A 26 5.66 3.60 10.16
CA GLN A 26 6.80 2.84 10.69
C GLN A 26 6.49 2.14 12.02
N LYS A 27 5.56 2.64 12.84
CA LYS A 27 5.18 2.02 14.14
C LYS A 27 3.82 1.33 14.07
N GLU A 28 3.52 0.75 12.91
CA GLU A 28 2.31 -0.02 12.65
C GLU A 28 2.17 -1.21 13.62
N LEU A 29 0.93 -1.68 13.85
CA LEU A 29 0.68 -2.86 14.70
C LEU A 29 1.48 -4.06 14.20
N GLN A 30 2.16 -4.77 15.10
CA GLN A 30 3.12 -5.81 14.76
C GLN A 30 2.56 -6.89 13.82
N HIS A 31 1.32 -7.33 14.05
CA HIS A 31 0.67 -8.33 13.20
C HIS A 31 0.36 -7.79 11.78
N LEU A 32 0.13 -6.48 11.64
CA LEU A 32 -0.11 -5.83 10.36
C LEU A 32 1.17 -5.60 9.55
N GLN A 33 2.31 -5.40 10.21
CA GLN A 33 3.60 -5.23 9.53
C GLN A 33 3.90 -6.41 8.58
N VAL A 34 3.66 -7.63 9.08
CA VAL A 34 3.82 -8.87 8.31
C VAL A 34 2.72 -9.00 7.27
N SER A 35 1.45 -8.81 7.66
CA SER A 35 0.33 -9.03 6.73
C SER A 35 0.32 -8.05 5.56
N ILE A 36 0.70 -6.79 5.76
CA ILE A 36 0.81 -5.79 4.69
C ILE A 36 1.90 -6.19 3.69
N SER A 37 3.08 -6.54 4.21
CA SER A 37 4.21 -6.98 3.38
C SER A 37 3.88 -8.24 2.58
N ASP A 38 3.20 -9.19 3.19
CA ASP A 38 2.73 -10.40 2.54
C ASP A 38 1.65 -10.13 1.48
N THR A 39 0.74 -9.20 1.78
CA THR A 39 -0.32 -8.80 0.84
C THR A 39 0.27 -8.15 -0.40
N MET A 40 1.24 -7.23 -0.23
CA MET A 40 1.95 -6.61 -1.36
C MET A 40 2.56 -7.68 -2.29
N LYS A 41 3.28 -8.64 -1.71
CA LYS A 41 3.90 -9.75 -2.48
C LYS A 41 2.86 -10.61 -3.18
N ALA A 42 1.75 -10.94 -2.50
CA ALA A 42 0.70 -11.78 -3.06
C ALA A 42 0.00 -11.12 -4.27
N TYR A 43 -0.38 -9.84 -4.15
CA TYR A 43 -1.05 -9.13 -5.24
C TYR A 43 -0.11 -8.81 -6.40
N GLU A 44 1.16 -8.51 -6.12
CA GLU A 44 2.19 -8.39 -7.14
C GLU A 44 2.36 -9.71 -7.90
N LYS A 45 2.40 -10.84 -7.19
CA LYS A 45 2.54 -12.18 -7.80
C LYS A 45 1.39 -12.48 -8.75
N VAL A 46 0.14 -12.20 -8.38
CA VAL A 46 -1.03 -12.49 -9.24
C VAL A 46 -0.91 -11.82 -10.61
N VAL A 47 -0.50 -10.55 -10.66
CA VAL A 47 -0.35 -9.82 -11.93
C VAL A 47 0.94 -10.18 -12.67
N LYS A 48 2.01 -10.56 -11.96
CA LYS A 48 3.23 -11.12 -12.56
C LYS A 48 2.97 -12.45 -13.26
N ASP A 49 2.23 -13.36 -12.62
CA ASP A 49 1.84 -14.66 -13.19
C ASP A 49 1.01 -14.50 -14.47
N LYS A 50 0.35 -13.34 -14.63
CA LYS A 50 -0.39 -12.92 -15.83
C LYS A 50 0.46 -12.23 -16.90
N GLY A 51 1.78 -12.15 -16.70
CA GLY A 51 2.73 -11.56 -17.64
C GLY A 51 2.84 -10.03 -17.56
N MET A 52 2.31 -9.38 -16.53
CA MET A 52 2.48 -7.94 -16.37
C MET A 52 3.95 -7.60 -16.06
N LYS A 53 4.50 -6.63 -16.80
CA LYS A 53 5.88 -6.14 -16.57
C LYS A 53 5.96 -5.29 -15.31
N THR A 54 7.12 -5.33 -14.64
CA THR A 54 7.40 -4.59 -13.41
C THR A 54 7.03 -3.10 -13.50
N GLU A 55 7.29 -2.44 -14.64
CA GLU A 55 6.98 -1.01 -14.81
C GLU A 55 5.47 -0.75 -14.80
N ALA A 56 4.67 -1.65 -15.37
CA ALA A 56 3.22 -1.55 -15.35
C ALA A 56 2.65 -1.87 -13.96
N ILE A 57 3.22 -2.87 -13.27
CA ILE A 57 2.87 -3.19 -11.88
C ILE A 57 3.13 -1.97 -11.00
N ASN A 58 4.31 -1.36 -11.07
CA ASN A 58 4.68 -0.21 -10.25
C ASN A 58 3.83 1.05 -10.52
N LYS A 59 3.16 1.14 -11.67
CA LYS A 59 2.17 2.19 -11.95
C LYS A 59 0.83 1.91 -11.29
N LEU A 60 0.43 0.64 -11.16
CA LEU A 60 -0.86 0.24 -10.59
C LEU A 60 -0.79 -0.03 -9.10
N GLN A 61 0.32 -0.56 -8.60
CA GLN A 61 0.51 -0.97 -7.22
C GLN A 61 1.63 -0.13 -6.61
N THR A 62 1.28 0.66 -5.60
CA THR A 62 2.20 1.56 -4.91
C THR A 62 2.13 1.38 -3.41
N ALA A 63 3.20 1.69 -2.68
CA ALA A 63 3.21 1.60 -1.23
C ALA A 63 4.02 2.72 -0.58
N ASN A 64 3.59 3.15 0.60
CA ASN A 64 4.31 4.11 1.43
C ASN A 64 4.12 3.78 2.92
N ASN A 65 5.23 3.70 3.66
CA ASN A 65 5.20 3.63 5.13
C ASN A 65 6.17 4.63 5.79
N LYS A 66 6.48 5.73 5.09
CA LYS A 66 7.40 6.77 5.60
C LYS A 66 6.94 7.41 6.91
N PRO A 67 5.64 7.67 7.16
CA PRO A 67 5.22 8.34 8.39
C PRO A 67 5.67 7.62 9.66
N VAL A 68 6.26 8.36 10.59
CA VAL A 68 6.68 7.86 11.90
C VAL A 68 5.54 8.08 12.90
N GLY A 69 4.57 7.16 12.90
CA GLY A 69 3.39 7.17 13.77
C GLY A 69 2.86 5.75 14.00
N GLY A 70 1.87 5.59 14.88
CA GLY A 70 1.16 4.33 15.10
C GLY A 70 0.18 3.97 13.97
N HIS A 71 -0.73 3.03 14.23
CA HIS A 71 -1.75 2.59 13.26
C HIS A 71 -2.54 3.78 12.69
N CYS A 72 -2.50 3.91 11.36
CA CYS A 72 -3.15 4.99 10.60
C CYS A 72 -2.80 6.43 11.00
N GLN A 73 -1.79 6.64 11.85
CA GLN A 73 -1.37 7.95 12.33
C GLN A 73 -0.45 8.65 11.31
N PHE A 74 -0.91 8.82 10.07
CA PHE A 74 -0.10 9.27 8.94
C PHE A 74 0.41 10.71 9.06
N ASN A 75 -0.26 11.53 9.88
CA ASN A 75 0.05 12.94 10.11
C ASN A 75 0.52 13.23 11.56
N LYS A 76 0.79 12.18 12.36
CA LYS A 76 1.15 12.26 13.79
C LYS A 76 0.07 12.82 14.74
N LYS A 77 -1.15 13.10 14.27
CA LYS A 77 -2.23 13.68 15.09
C LYS A 77 -3.26 12.66 15.58
N GLY A 78 -3.30 11.46 14.99
CA GLY A 78 -4.20 10.37 15.40
C GLY A 78 -4.84 9.67 14.21
N PHE A 79 -5.54 8.56 14.47
CA PHE A 79 -6.19 7.71 13.46
C PHE A 79 -7.08 8.53 12.51
N ASP A 80 -8.12 9.20 13.02
CA ASP A 80 -9.12 9.88 12.19
C ASP A 80 -8.49 10.93 11.29
N SER A 81 -7.61 11.74 11.86
CA SER A 81 -6.94 12.81 11.12
C SER A 81 -5.95 12.27 10.08
N GLY A 82 -5.35 11.11 10.33
CA GLY A 82 -4.47 10.45 9.38
C GLY A 82 -5.26 9.87 8.21
N ILE A 83 -6.35 9.15 8.50
CA ILE A 83 -7.26 8.65 7.46
C ILE A 83 -7.84 9.80 6.64
N GLN A 84 -8.29 10.88 7.28
CA GLN A 84 -8.82 12.05 6.60
C GLN A 84 -7.76 12.67 5.68
N LEU A 85 -6.49 12.76 6.10
CA LEU A 85 -5.41 13.24 5.23
C LEU A 85 -5.30 12.41 3.94
N ILE A 86 -5.38 11.09 4.01
CA ILE A 86 -5.30 10.22 2.83
C ILE A 86 -6.57 10.35 1.98
N ALA A 87 -7.74 10.44 2.60
CA ALA A 87 -9.01 10.63 1.91
C ALA A 87 -9.06 11.96 1.15
N ASP A 88 -8.63 13.05 1.78
CA ASP A 88 -8.55 14.38 1.17
C ASP A 88 -7.62 14.41 -0.05
N ASN A 89 -6.62 13.52 -0.06
CA ASN A 89 -5.65 13.39 -1.15
C ASN A 89 -5.96 12.21 -2.09
N TYR A 90 -7.17 11.65 -2.05
CA TYR A 90 -7.56 10.49 -2.86
C TYR A 90 -7.30 10.71 -4.36
N ALA A 91 -7.63 11.88 -4.91
CA ALA A 91 -7.38 12.16 -6.33
C ALA A 91 -5.88 12.13 -6.68
N ALA A 92 -5.04 12.71 -5.82
CA ALA A 92 -3.59 12.72 -5.97
C ALA A 92 -2.99 11.30 -5.95
N ILE A 93 -3.57 10.41 -5.15
CA ILE A 93 -3.08 9.05 -4.93
C ILE A 93 -3.67 8.05 -5.93
N MET A 94 -4.98 8.11 -6.20
CA MET A 94 -5.74 7.06 -6.88
C MET A 94 -6.23 7.42 -8.28
N GLN A 95 -6.39 8.69 -8.62
CA GLN A 95 -7.00 9.13 -9.88
C GLN A 95 -5.99 9.71 -10.88
N GLY A 96 -4.76 9.19 -10.87
CA GLY A 96 -3.70 9.60 -11.81
C GLY A 96 -3.01 10.93 -11.47
N GLY A 97 -3.17 11.42 -10.24
CA GLY A 97 -2.44 12.59 -9.76
C GLY A 97 -0.95 12.34 -9.48
N ASN A 98 -0.29 13.35 -8.89
CA ASN A 98 1.16 13.36 -8.71
C ASN A 98 1.66 12.57 -7.49
N GLY A 99 0.77 12.11 -6.61
CA GLY A 99 1.15 11.37 -5.42
C GLY A 99 1.65 12.18 -4.24
N GLU A 100 1.68 13.50 -4.32
CA GLU A 100 2.17 14.33 -3.23
C GLU A 100 1.10 14.47 -2.14
N VAL A 101 1.43 14.02 -0.93
CA VAL A 101 0.56 14.16 0.25
C VAL A 101 1.23 15.12 1.24
N PRO A 102 0.57 16.21 1.65
CA PRO A 102 1.13 17.17 2.60
C PRO A 102 1.63 16.51 3.89
N GLY A 103 2.89 16.79 4.25
CA GLY A 103 3.52 16.23 5.45
C GLY A 103 4.05 14.80 5.33
N ILE A 104 3.81 14.10 4.21
CA ILE A 104 4.33 12.75 3.93
C ILE A 104 5.29 12.78 2.73
N GLY A 105 4.97 13.56 1.69
CA GLY A 105 5.65 13.59 0.40
C GLY A 105 5.08 12.57 -0.59
N ASN A 106 5.83 12.23 -1.63
CA ASN A 106 5.35 11.33 -2.67
C ASN A 106 5.07 9.91 -2.17
N VAL A 107 3.83 9.42 -2.38
CA VAL A 107 3.39 8.08 -1.98
C VAL A 107 3.33 7.08 -3.13
N LEU A 108 3.66 7.46 -4.36
CA LEU A 108 3.53 6.60 -5.56
C LEU A 108 4.77 5.78 -5.87
N LYS A 109 5.50 5.36 -4.84
CA LYS A 109 6.59 4.41 -5.02
C LYS A 109 6.01 3.02 -5.31
N GLY A 110 6.45 2.42 -6.42
CA GLY A 110 5.97 1.10 -6.86
C GLY A 110 6.40 -0.04 -5.93
N VAL A 111 5.56 -1.06 -5.80
CA VAL A 111 5.76 -2.18 -4.86
C VAL A 111 6.90 -3.13 -5.25
N SER A 112 7.22 -3.27 -6.53
CA SER A 112 8.21 -4.24 -6.98
C SER A 112 9.60 -3.88 -6.48
N GLY A 113 10.19 -4.78 -5.67
CA GLY A 113 11.49 -4.55 -5.04
C GLY A 113 11.45 -3.53 -3.89
N GLN A 114 10.26 -3.11 -3.46
CA GLN A 114 10.08 -2.26 -2.29
C GLN A 114 9.86 -3.10 -1.04
N GLU A 115 10.66 -2.83 -0.02
CA GLU A 115 10.44 -3.34 1.34
C GLU A 115 9.99 -2.19 2.24
N LEU A 116 8.92 -2.42 3.00
CA LEU A 116 8.46 -1.49 4.02
C LEU A 116 9.37 -1.56 5.24
N LYS A 117 9.78 -0.40 5.74
CA LYS A 117 10.66 -0.29 6.91
C LYS A 117 9.85 -0.06 8.16
N PHE A 118 9.64 -1.12 8.95
CA PHE A 118 8.96 -1.00 10.22
C PHE A 118 9.96 -0.87 11.38
N SER A 119 9.45 -0.31 12.47
CA SER A 119 10.08 -0.18 13.78
C SER A 119 9.13 -0.80 14.82
N ASP A 120 9.57 -0.90 16.07
CA ASP A 120 8.74 -1.45 17.16
C ASP A 120 7.36 -0.78 17.14
N GLY A 121 6.36 -1.59 16.79
CA GLY A 121 4.96 -1.19 16.70
C GLY A 121 4.37 -0.97 18.07
N GLY A 122 3.32 -0.13 18.15
CA GLY A 122 2.53 -0.08 19.39
C GLY A 122 1.95 -1.46 19.69
N ALA A 123 1.99 -1.86 20.96
CA ALA A 123 1.16 -2.96 21.46
C ALA A 123 -0.33 -2.62 21.20
N PRO A 124 -1.18 -3.62 20.92
CA PRO A 124 -2.61 -3.41 20.65
C PRO A 124 -3.34 -2.67 21.77
#